data_AF-A0A811T8D7-F1
#
_entry.id   AF-A0A811T8D7-F1
#
_cell.length_a   1.000
_cell.length_b   1.000
_cell.length_c   1.000
_cell.angle_alpha   90.00
_cell.angle_beta   90.00
_cell.angle_gamma   90.00
#
_symmetry.space_group_name_H-M   'P 1'
#
loop_
_entity.id
_entity.type
_entity.pdbx_description
1 polymer ?
#
loop_
_entity_poly.entity_id
_entity_poly.type
_entity_poly.pdbx_seq_one_letter_code
_entity_poly.pdbx_strand_id
1 'polypeptide(L)'
;MVVCAVSTIGKKHESTQFETMVSMVAAVFSIKEWIGDASYLSGKACNLVSKQHGIPYFWPKSNSTPKCKGSYAWSDMMVMFKKNLEFFKKHYHKLSKVESVFSVIKNYFGNLKKFTVDIDKI
;
A
#
# COMPACT_ATOMS: atom_id res chain seq x y z
N MET A 1 9.89 -7.86 -6.43
CA MET A 1 8.81 -7.24 -5.65
C MET A 1 9.48 -6.31 -4.67
N VAL A 2 9.15 -5.01 -4.72
CA VAL A 2 9.70 -4.00 -3.80
C VAL A 2 8.67 -3.78 -2.69
N VAL A 3 9.12 -3.76 -1.44
CA VAL A 3 8.29 -3.41 -0.28
C VAL A 3 8.70 -2.02 0.16
N CYS A 4 7.72 -1.13 0.27
CA CYS A 4 7.96 0.25 0.69
C CYS A 4 7.18 0.54 1.98
N ALA A 5 7.86 1.21 2.91
CA ALA A 5 7.29 1.68 4.15
C ALA A 5 7.80 3.11 4.37
N VAL A 6 6.91 4.00 4.78
CA VAL A 6 7.26 5.36 5.19
C VAL A 6 6.82 5.50 6.64
N SER A 7 7.78 5.77 7.53
CA SER A 7 7.49 6.05 8.94
C SER A 7 7.12 7.52 9.11
N THR A 8 6.15 7.81 9.98
CA THR A 8 5.73 9.18 10.29
C THR A 8 5.81 9.46 11.79
N ILE A 9 6.24 10.67 12.13
CA ILE A 9 6.16 11.20 13.50
C ILE A 9 4.73 11.76 13.68
N GLY A 10 3.84 11.02 14.37
CA GLY A 10 2.49 11.47 14.75
C GLY A 10 1.31 10.93 13.90
N LYS A 11 0.08 11.39 14.21
CA LYS A 11 -1.21 10.93 13.62
C LYS A 11 -1.56 11.63 12.29
N LYS A 12 -0.71 11.58 11.26
CA LYS A 12 -1.12 12.03 9.91
C LYS A 12 -1.80 10.89 9.15
N HIS A 13 -2.81 11.20 8.35
CA HIS A 13 -3.53 10.20 7.55
C HIS A 13 -2.62 9.55 6.50
N GLU A 14 -2.69 8.22 6.39
CA GLU A 14 -1.88 7.41 5.47
C GLU A 14 -2.05 7.81 4.00
N SER A 15 -3.26 8.24 3.61
CA SER A 15 -3.58 8.67 2.25
C SER A 15 -2.78 9.89 1.78
N THR A 16 -2.32 10.75 2.69
CA THR A 16 -1.47 11.91 2.38
C THR A 16 -0.04 11.50 2.02
N GLN A 17 0.45 10.37 2.57
CA GLN A 17 1.82 9.90 2.37
C GLN A 17 1.97 9.00 1.14
N PHE A 18 0.85 8.49 0.63
CA PHE A 18 0.84 7.62 -0.55
C PHE A 18 1.50 8.27 -1.77
N GLU A 19 1.27 9.56 -1.98
CA GLU A 19 1.86 10.32 -3.10
C GLU A 19 3.39 10.40 -2.99
N THR A 20 3.90 10.68 -1.79
CA THR A 20 5.34 10.67 -1.51
C THR A 20 5.94 9.30 -1.76
N MET A 21 5.28 8.24 -1.28
CA MET A 21 5.75 6.87 -1.45
C MET A 21 5.81 6.46 -2.93
N VAL A 22 4.76 6.73 -3.71
CA VAL A 22 4.75 6.44 -5.15
C VAL A 22 5.86 7.22 -5.86
N SER A 23 6.06 8.49 -5.52
CA SER A 23 7.09 9.33 -6.14
C SER A 23 8.51 8.83 -5.83
N MET A 24 8.78 8.46 -4.58
CA MET A 24 10.07 7.89 -4.17
C MET A 24 10.37 6.57 -4.90
N VAL A 25 9.37 5.69 -5.02
CA VAL A 25 9.53 4.43 -5.75
C VAL A 25 9.74 4.67 -7.23
N ALA A 26 8.94 5.54 -7.85
CA ALA A 26 9.03 5.85 -9.27
C ALA A 26 10.37 6.48 -9.67
N ALA A 27 11.01 7.21 -8.75
CA ALA A 27 12.34 7.79 -8.97
C ALA A 27 13.45 6.74 -9.11
N VAL A 28 13.26 5.52 -8.59
CA VAL A 28 14.27 4.46 -8.58
C VAL A 28 13.86 3.26 -9.43
N PHE A 29 12.56 2.96 -9.51
CA PHE A 29 12.01 1.77 -10.13
C PHE A 29 10.84 2.10 -11.06
N SER A 30 10.74 1.36 -12.17
CA SER A 30 9.54 1.38 -13.01
C SER A 30 8.39 0.59 -12.33
N ILE A 31 7.26 1.27 -12.12
CA ILE A 31 6.10 0.70 -11.42
C ILE A 31 5.21 -0.05 -12.43
N LYS A 32 5.23 -1.39 -12.40
CA LYS A 32 4.31 -2.22 -13.22
C LYS A 32 2.94 -2.40 -12.56
N GLU A 33 2.94 -2.64 -11.27
CA GLU A 33 1.73 -2.83 -10.46
C GLU A 33 1.97 -2.27 -9.06
N TRP A 34 0.91 -1.80 -8.43
CA TRP A 34 0.93 -1.35 -7.04
C TRP A 34 -0.14 -2.07 -6.25
N ILE A 35 0.27 -2.78 -5.20
CA ILE A 35 -0.64 -3.50 -4.30
C ILE A 35 -0.62 -2.77 -2.97
N GLY A 36 -1.79 -2.50 -2.40
CA GLY A 36 -1.87 -1.80 -1.12
C GLY A 36 -3.13 -2.10 -0.34
N ASP A 37 -3.09 -1.74 0.94
CA ASP A 37 -4.20 -1.89 1.86
C ASP A 37 -5.42 -1.05 1.44
N ALA A 38 -6.61 -1.46 1.91
CA ALA A 38 -7.86 -0.73 1.71
C ALA A 38 -7.87 0.66 2.38
N SER A 39 -6.92 0.99 3.26
CA SER A 39 -6.72 2.34 3.79
C SER A 39 -6.28 3.34 2.72
N TYR A 40 -5.53 2.88 1.70
CA TYR A 40 -5.08 3.68 0.56
C TYR A 40 -6.13 3.77 -0.56
N LEU A 41 -7.21 2.99 -0.48
CA LEU A 41 -8.26 2.90 -1.48
C LEU A 41 -8.88 4.26 -1.77
N SER A 42 -8.51 4.86 -2.90
CA SER A 42 -9.08 6.11 -3.40
C SER A 42 -8.84 6.26 -4.89
N GLY A 43 -9.70 7.04 -5.57
CA GLY A 43 -9.49 7.39 -6.97
C GLY A 43 -8.19 8.18 -7.19
N LYS A 44 -7.80 9.04 -6.24
CA LYS A 44 -6.52 9.75 -6.27
C LYS A 44 -5.34 8.78 -6.25
N ALA A 45 -5.36 7.79 -5.36
CA ALA A 45 -4.30 6.76 -5.30
C ALA A 45 -4.22 5.95 -6.60
N CYS A 46 -5.36 5.53 -7.16
CA CYS A 46 -5.38 4.82 -8.44
C CYS A 46 -4.78 5.66 -9.58
N ASN A 47 -5.14 6.94 -9.63
CA ASN A 47 -4.59 7.87 -10.63
C ASN A 47 -3.08 8.09 -10.43
N LEU A 48 -2.59 8.17 -9.19
CA LEU A 48 -1.15 8.33 -8.92
C LEU A 48 -0.34 7.14 -9.44
N VAL A 49 -0.82 5.92 -9.21
CA VAL A 49 -0.18 4.70 -9.73
C VAL A 49 -0.24 4.66 -11.26
N SER A 50 -1.40 4.96 -11.83
CA SER A 50 -1.61 4.95 -13.28
C SER A 50 -0.81 6.03 -14.02
N LYS A 51 -0.57 7.20 -13.40
CA LYS A 51 0.34 8.24 -13.93
C LYS A 51 1.77 7.74 -14.09
N GLN A 52 2.18 6.75 -13.29
CA GLN A 52 3.49 6.09 -13.39
C GLN A 52 3.42 4.83 -14.27
N HIS A 53 2.38 4.69 -15.10
CA HIS A 53 2.09 3.54 -15.96
C HIS A 53 1.85 2.21 -15.23
N GLY A 54 1.64 2.26 -13.90
CA GLY A 54 1.36 1.09 -13.09
C GLY A 54 -0.13 0.73 -13.04
N ILE A 55 -0.41 -0.52 -12.72
CA ILE A 55 -1.78 -1.00 -12.47
C ILE A 55 -2.05 -1.04 -10.96
N PRO A 56 -3.07 -0.32 -10.44
CA PRO A 56 -3.43 -0.35 -9.03
C PRO A 56 -4.24 -1.61 -8.67
N TYR A 57 -3.89 -2.23 -7.54
CA TYR A 57 -4.60 -3.35 -6.92
C TYR A 57 -4.88 -3.02 -5.45
N PHE A 58 -6.00 -2.34 -5.20
CA PHE A 58 -6.51 -2.06 -3.86
C PHE A 58 -7.82 -2.82 -3.65
N TRP A 59 -7.96 -3.51 -2.52
CA TRP A 59 -9.18 -4.26 -2.26
C TRP A 59 -10.37 -3.32 -2.07
N PRO A 60 -11.43 -3.40 -2.90
CA PRO A 60 -12.60 -2.55 -2.75
C PRO A 60 -13.35 -2.85 -1.44
N LYS A 61 -13.78 -1.80 -0.74
CA LYS A 61 -14.69 -1.91 0.42
C LYS A 61 -16.12 -2.19 -0.06
N SER A 62 -16.97 -2.74 0.81
CA SER A 62 -18.37 -3.07 0.50
C SER A 62 -19.20 -1.90 -0.04
N ASN A 63 -18.89 -0.67 0.39
CA ASN A 63 -19.53 0.57 -0.06
C ASN A 63 -18.89 1.19 -1.32
N SER A 64 -17.91 0.54 -1.93
CA SER A 64 -17.19 1.06 -3.10
C SER A 64 -18.05 0.98 -4.36
N THR A 65 -18.21 2.12 -5.04
CA THR A 65 -18.94 2.18 -6.31
C THR A 65 -17.97 2.21 -7.50
N PRO A 66 -18.28 1.57 -8.64
CA PRO A 66 -17.42 1.57 -9.82
C PRO A 66 -17.42 2.90 -10.59
N LYS A 67 -18.18 3.91 -10.10
CA LYS A 67 -18.29 5.22 -10.75
C LYS A 67 -16.91 5.88 -10.83
N CYS A 68 -16.50 6.25 -12.03
CA CYS A 68 -15.19 6.82 -12.33
C CYS A 68 -14.89 8.10 -11.53
N LYS A 69 -15.87 9.01 -11.32
CA LYS A 69 -15.70 10.28 -10.55
C LYS A 69 -14.33 10.98 -10.77
N GLY A 70 -13.81 10.97 -12.01
CA GLY A 70 -12.50 11.57 -12.35
C GLY A 70 -11.28 10.63 -12.26
N SER A 71 -11.48 9.32 -12.11
CA SER A 71 -10.44 8.29 -12.10
C SER A 71 -10.83 7.09 -12.94
N TYR A 72 -10.34 7.04 -14.18
CA TYR A 72 -10.51 5.88 -15.05
C TYR A 72 -9.77 4.67 -14.48
N ALA A 73 -8.57 4.87 -13.92
CA ALA A 73 -7.80 3.84 -13.23
C ALA A 73 -8.58 3.17 -12.08
N TRP A 74 -9.37 3.94 -11.32
CA TRP A 74 -10.29 3.38 -10.32
C TRP A 74 -11.37 2.53 -10.97
N SER A 75 -12.01 3.05 -12.03
CA SER A 75 -13.08 2.33 -12.72
C SER A 75 -12.56 1.00 -13.30
N ASP A 76 -11.39 1.01 -13.92
CA ASP A 76 -10.73 -0.17 -14.49
C ASP A 76 -10.37 -1.18 -13.40
N MET A 77 -9.80 -0.73 -12.28
CA MET A 77 -9.54 -1.59 -11.12
C MET A 77 -10.83 -2.23 -10.58
N MET A 78 -11.92 -1.46 -10.47
CA MET A 78 -13.22 -1.94 -10.01
C MET A 78 -13.86 -2.92 -11.01
N VAL A 79 -13.68 -2.70 -12.32
CA VAL A 79 -14.12 -3.64 -13.37
C VAL A 79 -13.31 -4.92 -13.29
N MET A 80 -12.00 -4.84 -13.11
CA MET A 80 -11.14 -6.01 -12.94
C MET A 80 -11.53 -6.83 -11.71
N PHE A 81 -11.76 -6.18 -10.58
CA PHE A 81 -12.24 -6.83 -9.36
C PHE A 81 -13.57 -7.56 -9.57
N LYS A 82 -14.51 -6.97 -10.32
CA LYS A 82 -15.84 -7.55 -10.54
C LYS A 82 -15.88 -8.62 -11.62
N LYS A 83 -15.22 -8.40 -12.76
CA LYS A 83 -15.30 -9.28 -13.94
C LYS A 83 -14.23 -10.37 -13.94
N ASN A 84 -13.12 -10.15 -13.24
CA ASN A 84 -11.98 -11.07 -13.23
C ASN A 84 -11.37 -11.19 -11.82
N LEU A 85 -12.21 -11.55 -10.86
CA LEU A 85 -11.87 -11.59 -9.44
C LEU A 85 -10.68 -12.52 -9.15
N GLU A 86 -10.60 -13.67 -9.81
CA GLU A 86 -9.51 -14.64 -9.59
C GLU A 86 -8.15 -14.08 -10.06
N PHE A 87 -8.12 -13.39 -11.20
CA PHE A 87 -6.94 -12.65 -11.63
C PHE A 87 -6.58 -11.55 -10.64
N PHE A 88 -7.56 -10.76 -10.19
CA PHE A 88 -7.34 -9.72 -9.20
C PHE A 88 -6.72 -10.29 -7.90
N LYS A 89 -7.29 -11.38 -7.37
CA LYS A 89 -6.79 -12.07 -6.17
C LYS A 89 -5.37 -12.58 -6.35
N LYS A 90 -5.02 -13.15 -7.52
CA LYS A 90 -3.67 -13.64 -7.80
C LYS A 90 -2.61 -12.54 -7.63
N HIS A 91 -2.93 -11.33 -8.07
CA HIS A 91 -2.04 -10.18 -7.89
C HIS A 91 -2.08 -9.69 -6.42
N TYR A 92 -3.28 -9.48 -5.87
CA TYR A 92 -3.46 -8.98 -4.51
C TYR A 92 -2.85 -9.89 -3.43
N HIS A 93 -2.86 -11.21 -3.62
CA HIS A 93 -2.34 -12.18 -2.66
C HIS A 93 -0.83 -12.01 -2.37
N LYS A 94 -0.08 -11.31 -3.23
CA LYS A 94 1.33 -10.96 -2.96
C LYS A 94 1.48 -10.08 -1.69
N LEU A 95 0.40 -9.46 -1.21
CA LEU A 95 0.39 -8.70 0.05
C LEU A 95 0.71 -9.56 1.28
N SER A 96 0.41 -10.87 1.28
CA SER A 96 0.76 -11.78 2.38
C SER A 96 2.28 -11.87 2.63
N LYS A 97 3.08 -11.72 1.57
CA LYS A 97 4.54 -11.65 1.67
C LYS A 97 5.00 -10.36 2.37
N VAL A 98 4.32 -9.24 2.10
CA VAL A 98 4.57 -7.96 2.77
C VAL A 98 4.27 -8.07 4.26
N GLU A 99 3.11 -8.64 4.60
CA GLU A 99 2.70 -8.85 6.00
C GLU A 99 3.68 -9.75 6.77
N SER A 100 4.21 -10.77 6.11
CA SER A 100 5.24 -11.65 6.68
C SER A 100 6.52 -10.88 7.02
N VAL A 101 7.00 -10.03 6.09
CA VAL A 101 8.17 -9.17 6.33
C VAL A 101 7.90 -8.18 7.48
N PHE A 102 6.73 -7.54 7.49
CA PHE A 102 6.36 -6.64 8.59
C PHE A 102 6.24 -7.37 9.93
N SER A 103 5.76 -8.62 9.95
CA SER A 103 5.69 -9.44 11.17
C SER A 103 7.09 -9.70 11.71
N VAL A 104 8.06 -10.08 10.86
CA VAL A 104 9.46 -10.26 11.25
C VAL A 104 10.06 -8.97 11.81
N ILE A 105 9.86 -7.84 11.13
CA ILE A 105 10.33 -6.52 11.59
C ILE A 105 9.71 -6.19 12.96
N LYS A 106 8.39 -6.34 13.11
CA LYS A 106 7.69 -6.08 14.37
C LYS A 106 8.15 -7.00 15.50
N ASN A 107 8.42 -8.27 15.23
CA ASN A 107 8.94 -9.20 16.22
C ASN A 107 10.37 -8.82 16.63
N TYR A 108 11.24 -8.53 15.66
CA TYR A 108 12.62 -8.12 15.91
C TYR A 108 12.68 -6.85 16.79
N PHE A 109 11.97 -5.78 16.40
CA PHE A 109 11.97 -4.53 17.15
C PHE A 109 11.04 -4.54 18.39
N GLY A 110 9.99 -5.35 18.38
CA GLY A 110 9.11 -5.55 19.53
C GLY A 110 9.82 -6.28 20.68
N ASN A 111 10.75 -7.17 20.35
CA ASN A 111 11.64 -7.78 21.34
C ASN A 111 12.70 -6.80 21.84
N LEU A 112 13.13 -5.81 21.03
CA LEU A 112 14.05 -4.76 21.47
C LEU A 112 13.44 -3.78 22.48
N LYS A 113 12.09 -3.60 22.50
CA LYS A 113 11.41 -2.82 23.56
C LYS A 113 11.49 -3.44 24.96
N LYS A 114 11.98 -4.68 25.10
CA LYS A 114 12.25 -5.31 26.41
C LYS A 114 13.67 -5.08 26.93
N PHE A 115 14.55 -4.42 26.16
CA PHE A 115 15.83 -3.93 26.65
C PHE A 115 15.71 -2.42 26.89
N THR A 116 14.97 -2.04 27.93
CA THR A 116 15.24 -0.76 28.58
C THR A 116 16.61 -0.93 29.23
N VAL A 117 17.65 -0.37 28.61
CA VAL A 117 18.91 -0.18 29.31
C VAL A 117 18.59 0.79 30.45
N ASP A 118 18.78 0.32 31.68
CA ASP A 118 18.74 1.09 32.91
C ASP A 118 19.83 2.17 32.81
N ILE A 119 19.51 3.34 32.26
CA ILE A 119 20.38 4.52 32.29
C ILE A 119 20.06 5.26 33.59
N ASP A 120 20.44 4.67 34.71
CA ASP A 120 20.50 5.33 36.03
C ASP A 120 21.68 4.86 36.89
N LYS A 121 22.69 4.25 36.28
CA LYS A 121 24.02 4.08 36.90
C LYS A 121 25.12 4.14 35.84
N ILE A 122 25.75 5.31 35.71
CA ILE A 122 27.20 5.58 35.64
C ILE A 122 27.38 7.09 35.64
#